data_AF-A0A0F9AJT4-F1
#
_entry.id   AF-A0A0F9AJT4-F1
#
_cell.length_a   1.000
_cell.length_b   1.000
_cell.length_c   1.000
_cell.angle_alpha   90.00
_cell.angle_beta   90.00
_cell.angle_gamma   90.00
#
_symmetry.space_group_name_H-M   'P 1'
#
loop_
_entity.id
_entity.type
_entity.pdbx_description
1 polymer ?
#
loop_
_entity_poly.entity_id
_entity_poly.type
_entity_poly.pdbx_seq_one_letter_code
_entity_poly.pdbx_strand_id
1 'polypeptide(L)'
;MVDDSEKQEAPVRTEEEIIAQIAVVVIFGKARYEIAPLTIRKAITWRKHLAANIDRYTSAFKGNLTLDMLSASNVLKLAATAFTEIPDVLLDSVKQYAPDLPWEKIENEGTSAQVTDAFKEVFNLEFPFLQGVDAAGVIKTLRSLQ
;
A
#
# COMPACT_ATOMS: atom_id res chain seq x y z
N MET A 1 -36.89 -5.45 3.97
CA MET A 1 -35.94 -4.80 4.87
C MET A 1 -34.61 -5.48 4.62
N VAL A 2 -33.79 -4.89 3.77
CA VAL A 2 -32.42 -5.33 3.53
C VAL A 2 -31.56 -4.40 4.35
N ASP A 3 -30.82 -5.02 5.27
CA ASP A 3 -29.92 -4.42 6.24
C ASP A 3 -28.83 -3.62 5.52
N ASP A 4 -28.84 -2.29 5.73
CA ASP A 4 -27.80 -1.37 5.29
C ASP A 4 -26.53 -1.68 6.08
N SER A 5 -25.73 -2.60 5.54
CA SER A 5 -24.35 -2.81 5.99
C SER A 5 -23.55 -1.56 5.63
N GLU A 6 -23.52 -0.59 6.56
CA GLU A 6 -22.58 0.53 6.55
C GLU A 6 -21.18 -0.01 6.29
N LYS A 7 -20.65 0.27 5.09
CA LYS A 7 -19.22 0.20 4.84
C LYS A 7 -18.55 1.10 5.86
N GLN A 8 -17.90 0.51 6.87
CA GLN A 8 -16.99 1.24 7.75
C GLN A 8 -15.79 1.66 6.90
N GLU A 9 -15.89 2.84 6.28
CA GLU A 9 -14.73 3.55 5.77
C GLU A 9 -13.86 3.91 6.98
N ALA A 10 -12.57 3.54 6.92
CA ALA A 10 -11.64 3.93 7.97
C ALA A 10 -11.63 5.47 8.10
N PRO A 11 -11.72 6.02 9.32
CA PRO A 11 -11.79 7.45 9.51
C PRO A 11 -10.53 8.14 8.96
N VAL A 12 -10.74 9.19 8.16
CA VAL A 12 -9.67 10.03 7.63
C VAL A 12 -9.01 10.77 8.80
N ARG A 13 -7.68 10.68 8.90
CA ARG A 13 -6.89 11.31 9.97
C ARG A 13 -6.94 12.84 9.88
N THR A 14 -6.89 13.50 11.03
CA THR A 14 -6.81 14.97 11.07
C THR A 14 -5.38 15.46 10.85
N GLU A 15 -5.22 16.71 10.42
CA GLU A 15 -3.91 17.35 10.22
C GLU A 15 -3.08 17.36 11.52
N GLU A 16 -3.74 17.57 12.65
CA GLU A 16 -3.13 17.58 13.98
C GLU A 16 -2.57 16.19 14.35
N GLU A 17 -3.28 15.12 13.99
CA GLU A 17 -2.82 13.75 14.23
C GLU A 17 -1.60 13.38 13.39
N ILE A 18 -1.53 13.92 12.16
CA ILE A 18 -0.40 13.73 11.25
C ILE A 18 0.84 14.46 11.79
N ILE A 19 0.67 15.71 12.23
CA ILE A 19 1.76 16.53 12.80
C ILE A 19 2.24 15.93 14.14
N ALA A 20 1.32 15.45 14.98
CA ALA A 20 1.63 14.87 16.29
C ALA A 20 2.32 13.49 16.22
N GLN A 21 2.53 12.94 15.01
CA GLN A 21 3.09 11.61 14.81
C GLN A 21 2.32 10.50 15.53
N ILE A 22 0.99 10.58 15.57
CA ILE A 22 0.17 9.55 16.20
C ILE A 22 0.34 8.23 15.43
N ALA A 23 0.54 7.14 16.17
CA ALA A 23 0.63 5.79 15.63
C ALA A 23 -0.68 5.38 14.95
N VAL A 24 -0.58 4.66 13.83
CA VAL A 24 -1.74 4.01 13.21
C VAL A 24 -1.96 2.65 13.85
N VAL A 25 -3.22 2.23 13.93
CA VAL A 25 -3.57 0.90 14.44
C VAL A 25 -3.91 0.01 13.26
N VAL A 26 -3.18 -1.08 13.11
CA VAL A 26 -3.46 -2.12 12.11
C VAL A 26 -3.95 -3.40 12.78
N ILE A 27 -4.71 -4.21 12.05
CA ILE A 27 -5.29 -5.45 12.55
C ILE A 27 -4.70 -6.64 11.79
N PHE A 28 -4.10 -7.57 12.52
CA PHE A 28 -3.71 -8.88 11.99
C PHE A 28 -4.36 -9.98 12.83
N GLY A 29 -5.01 -10.94 12.18
CA GLY A 29 -5.83 -11.94 12.86
C GLY A 29 -6.93 -11.26 13.68
N LYS A 30 -6.86 -11.40 15.02
CA LYS A 30 -7.76 -10.76 15.99
C LYS A 30 -7.08 -9.70 16.86
N ALA A 31 -5.79 -9.41 16.61
CA ALA A 31 -4.99 -8.53 17.43
C ALA A 31 -4.80 -7.16 16.76
N ARG A 32 -4.69 -6.12 17.59
CA ARG A 32 -4.39 -4.74 17.20
C ARG A 32 -2.91 -4.47 17.43
N TYR A 33 -2.28 -3.81 16.47
CA TYR A 33 -0.87 -3.45 16.51
C TYR A 33 -0.73 -1.97 16.20
N GLU A 34 0.10 -1.28 16.98
CA GLU A 34 0.40 0.13 16.76
C GLU A 34 1.67 0.25 15.91
N ILE A 35 1.58 1.06 14.85
CA ILE A 35 2.70 1.40 13.99
C ILE A 35 2.95 2.90 14.12
N ALA A 36 4.07 3.25 14.74
CA ALA A 36 4.50 4.64 14.86
C ALA A 36 5.04 5.17 13.52
N PRO A 37 4.86 6.47 13.24
CA PRO A 37 5.49 7.10 12.09
C PRO A 37 7.01 7.01 12.14
N LEU A 38 7.64 6.81 10.99
CA LEU A 38 9.09 6.78 10.90
C LEU A 38 9.69 8.19 11.04
N THR A 39 10.88 8.25 11.64
CA THR A 39 11.72 9.46 11.52
C THR A 39 12.13 9.68 10.06
N ILE A 40 12.36 10.94 9.66
CA ILE A 40 12.67 11.33 8.27
C ILE A 40 13.75 10.43 7.63
N ARG A 41 14.81 10.08 8.38
CA ARG A 41 15.88 9.22 7.85
C ARG A 41 15.40 7.80 7.55
N LYS A 42 14.64 7.18 8.46
CA LYS A 42 14.08 5.83 8.27
C LYS A 42 13.05 5.83 7.14
N ALA A 43 12.20 6.85 7.09
CA ALA A 43 11.22 7.10 6.04
C ALA A 43 11.86 7.19 4.63
N ILE A 44 12.96 7.96 4.48
CA ILE A 44 13.69 8.05 3.20
C ILE A 44 14.21 6.68 2.77
N THR A 45 14.79 5.91 3.69
CA THR A 45 15.29 4.56 3.40
C THR A 45 14.14 3.67 2.94
N TRP A 46 13.05 3.63 3.70
CA TRP A 46 11.87 2.83 3.35
C TRP A 46 11.30 3.21 1.98
N ARG A 47 11.12 4.49 1.67
CA ARG A 47 10.63 4.95 0.35
C ARG A 47 11.52 4.50 -0.80
N LYS A 48 12.85 4.50 -0.62
CA LYS A 48 13.79 4.00 -1.65
C LYS A 48 13.63 2.50 -1.89
N HIS A 49 13.42 1.73 -0.82
CA HIS A 49 13.16 0.29 -0.94
C HIS A 49 11.81 0.00 -1.58
N LEU A 50 10.76 0.72 -1.17
CA LEU A 50 9.45 0.61 -1.81
C LEU A 50 9.53 0.91 -3.31
N ALA A 51 10.23 1.99 -3.69
CA ALA A 51 10.43 2.35 -5.09
C ALA A 51 11.21 1.26 -5.85
N ALA A 52 12.27 0.70 -5.27
CA ALA A 52 13.04 -0.38 -5.89
C ALA A 52 12.23 -1.69 -6.04
N ASN A 53 11.40 -2.00 -5.05
CA ASN A 53 10.50 -3.16 -5.11
C ASN A 53 9.47 -2.96 -6.23
N ILE A 54 8.78 -1.82 -6.26
CA ILE A 54 7.83 -1.49 -7.34
C ILE A 54 8.52 -1.49 -8.70
N ASP A 55 9.75 -0.97 -8.80
CA ASP A 55 10.51 -0.94 -10.06
C ASP A 55 10.76 -2.33 -10.61
N ARG A 56 11.08 -3.31 -9.73
CA ARG A 56 11.29 -4.70 -10.13
C ARG A 56 10.04 -5.28 -10.80
N TYR A 57 8.85 -5.03 -10.24
CA TYR A 57 7.60 -5.56 -10.81
C TYR A 57 7.09 -4.76 -12.00
N THR A 58 7.33 -3.44 -12.01
CA THR A 58 6.92 -2.56 -13.12
C THR A 58 7.92 -2.56 -14.28
N SER A 59 9.14 -3.10 -14.11
CA SER A 59 10.14 -3.20 -15.18
C SER A 59 9.66 -4.07 -16.35
N ALA A 60 8.80 -5.06 -16.09
CA ALA A 60 8.08 -5.83 -17.12
C ALA A 60 7.13 -4.97 -17.98
N PHE A 61 6.74 -3.79 -17.48
CA PHE A 61 5.81 -2.84 -18.09
C PHE A 61 6.51 -1.58 -18.65
N LYS A 62 7.83 -1.45 -18.49
CA LYS A 62 8.62 -0.29 -18.95
C LYS A 62 8.93 -0.30 -20.44
N GLY A 63 8.76 -1.42 -21.13
CA GLY A 63 8.65 -1.42 -22.58
C GLY A 63 7.30 -0.82 -22.95
N ASN A 64 7.25 0.10 -23.93
CA ASN A 64 5.98 0.59 -24.50
C ASN A 64 4.98 -0.55 -24.54
N LEU A 65 3.81 -0.40 -23.90
CA LEU A 65 2.71 -1.36 -23.98
C LEU A 65 2.38 -1.57 -25.47
N THR A 66 3.00 -2.57 -26.09
CA THR A 66 2.71 -2.95 -27.46
C THR A 66 1.39 -3.71 -27.46
N LEU A 67 0.62 -3.61 -28.55
CA LEU A 67 -0.63 -4.36 -28.68
C LEU A 67 -0.43 -5.89 -28.51
N ASP A 68 0.76 -6.41 -28.77
CA ASP A 68 1.13 -7.82 -28.55
C ASP A 68 1.25 -8.21 -27.06
N MET A 69 1.60 -7.26 -26.18
CA MET A 69 1.59 -7.48 -24.73
C MET A 69 0.17 -7.49 -24.14
N LEU A 70 -0.81 -6.93 -24.85
CA LEU A 70 -2.22 -6.94 -24.46
C LEU A 70 -2.97 -8.21 -24.91
N SER A 71 -2.28 -9.20 -25.48
CA SER A 71 -2.91 -10.49 -25.72
C SER A 71 -3.43 -11.07 -24.40
N ALA A 72 -4.65 -11.65 -24.43
CA ALA A 72 -5.31 -12.13 -23.23
C ALA A 72 -4.43 -13.08 -22.41
N SER A 73 -3.60 -13.92 -23.06
CA SER A 73 -2.66 -14.83 -22.40
C SER A 73 -1.49 -14.14 -21.69
N ASN A 74 -0.97 -13.05 -22.26
CA ASN A 74 0.12 -12.28 -21.65
C ASN A 74 -0.41 -11.41 -20.50
N VAL A 75 -1.59 -10.81 -20.67
CA VAL A 75 -2.30 -10.09 -19.61
C VAL A 75 -2.66 -11.02 -18.45
N LEU A 76 -3.14 -12.25 -18.72
CA LEU A 76 -3.43 -13.25 -17.68
C LEU A 76 -2.18 -13.72 -16.94
N LYS A 77 -1.06 -13.93 -17.63
CA LYS A 77 0.21 -14.30 -16.97
C LYS A 77 0.76 -13.14 -16.13
N LEU A 78 0.70 -11.92 -16.66
CA LEU A 78 1.16 -10.71 -16.00
C LEU A 78 0.29 -10.37 -14.78
N ALA A 79 -1.02 -10.53 -14.92
CA ALA A 79 -1.96 -10.44 -13.82
C ALA A 79 -1.72 -11.57 -12.80
N ALA A 80 -1.51 -12.80 -13.23
CA ALA A 80 -1.23 -13.93 -12.34
C ALA A 80 0.05 -13.70 -11.50
N THR A 81 1.15 -13.27 -12.12
CA THR A 81 2.41 -12.94 -11.42
C THR A 81 2.22 -11.77 -10.46
N ALA A 82 1.51 -10.71 -10.91
CA ALA A 82 1.15 -9.60 -10.03
C ALA A 82 0.29 -10.06 -8.85
N PHE A 83 -0.71 -10.93 -9.06
CA PHE A 83 -1.60 -11.40 -8.00
C PHE A 83 -0.93 -12.34 -7.00
N THR A 84 0.09 -13.09 -7.42
CA THR A 84 0.83 -13.98 -6.50
C THR A 84 1.91 -13.26 -5.73
N GLU A 85 2.62 -12.30 -6.34
CA GLU A 85 3.80 -11.67 -5.73
C GLU A 85 3.49 -10.36 -5.01
N ILE A 86 2.42 -9.64 -5.41
CA ILE A 86 2.04 -8.38 -4.75
C ILE A 86 1.78 -8.56 -3.25
N PRO A 87 1.03 -9.58 -2.78
CA PRO A 87 0.80 -9.76 -1.34
C PRO A 87 2.10 -9.87 -0.54
N ASP A 88 3.09 -10.58 -1.05
CA ASP A 88 4.40 -10.75 -0.41
C ASP A 88 5.19 -9.44 -0.40
N VAL A 89 5.13 -8.67 -1.48
CA VAL A 89 5.78 -7.35 -1.58
C VAL A 89 5.17 -6.35 -0.61
N LEU A 90 3.83 -6.36 -0.49
CA LEU A 90 3.14 -5.52 0.47
C LEU A 90 3.54 -5.93 1.90
N LEU A 91 3.55 -7.23 2.21
CA LEU A 91 3.97 -7.75 3.50
C LEU A 91 5.42 -7.34 3.84
N ASP A 92 6.36 -7.55 2.92
CA ASP A 92 7.76 -7.15 3.10
C ASP A 92 7.92 -5.64 3.29
N SER A 93 7.10 -4.85 2.59
CA SER A 93 7.10 -3.40 2.75
C SER A 93 6.61 -2.97 4.13
N VAL A 94 5.59 -3.63 4.68
CA VAL A 94 5.11 -3.37 6.06
C VAL A 94 6.12 -3.88 7.09
N LYS A 95 6.72 -5.06 6.89
CA LYS A 95 7.80 -5.61 7.71
C LYS A 95 8.98 -4.66 7.84
N GLN A 96 9.40 -4.09 6.72
CA GLN A 96 10.50 -3.14 6.73
C GLN A 96 10.13 -1.84 7.44
N TYR A 97 8.86 -1.41 7.36
CA TYR A 97 8.38 -0.23 8.04
C TYR A 97 8.32 -0.42 9.56
N ALA A 98 7.78 -1.55 10.01
CA ALA A 98 7.53 -1.87 11.40
C ALA A 98 8.26 -3.17 11.81
N PRO A 99 9.60 -3.19 11.83
CA PRO A 99 10.39 -4.41 12.03
C PRO A 99 10.19 -5.04 13.42
N ASP A 100 9.73 -4.27 14.39
CA ASP A 100 9.59 -4.69 15.79
C ASP A 100 8.26 -5.41 16.08
N LEU A 101 7.38 -5.56 15.09
CA LEU A 101 6.14 -6.35 15.24
C LEU A 101 6.43 -7.86 15.32
N PRO A 102 5.55 -8.65 15.98
CA PRO A 102 5.74 -10.10 16.10
C PRO A 102 5.36 -10.81 14.78
N TRP A 103 6.21 -10.68 13.77
CA TRP A 103 5.95 -11.11 12.39
C TRP A 103 5.61 -12.59 12.23
N GLU A 104 6.28 -13.46 12.98
CA GLU A 104 5.97 -14.90 12.97
C GLU A 104 4.51 -15.17 13.36
N LYS A 105 3.99 -14.45 14.37
CA LYS A 105 2.57 -14.57 14.75
C LYS A 105 1.66 -13.96 13.69
N ILE A 106 2.01 -12.79 13.18
CA ILE A 106 1.23 -12.08 12.17
C ILE A 106 1.08 -12.90 10.88
N GLU A 107 2.14 -13.59 10.45
CA GLU A 107 2.12 -14.43 9.24
C GLU A 107 1.25 -15.68 9.40
N ASN A 108 1.18 -16.23 10.61
CA ASN A 108 0.36 -17.40 10.91
C ASN A 108 -1.13 -17.08 11.10
N GLU A 109 -1.46 -15.88 11.57
CA GLU A 109 -2.83 -15.48 11.93
C GLU A 109 -3.46 -14.47 10.96
N GLY A 110 -2.62 -13.76 10.20
CA GLY A 110 -3.02 -12.67 9.31
C GLY A 110 -3.53 -13.14 7.96
N THR A 111 -4.30 -12.27 7.30
CA THR A 111 -4.78 -12.50 5.94
C THR A 111 -4.17 -11.51 4.96
N SER A 112 -4.12 -11.84 3.67
CA SER A 112 -3.62 -10.92 2.63
C SER A 112 -4.42 -9.61 2.55
N ALA A 113 -5.71 -9.64 2.91
CA ALA A 113 -6.54 -8.43 3.01
C ALA A 113 -6.04 -7.51 4.14
N GLN A 114 -5.71 -8.06 5.30
CA GLN A 114 -5.13 -7.32 6.42
C GLN A 114 -3.73 -6.78 6.10
N VAL A 115 -2.91 -7.52 5.36
CA VAL A 115 -1.62 -7.01 4.84
C VAL A 115 -1.83 -5.80 3.93
N THR A 116 -2.80 -5.89 3.02
CA THR A 116 -3.13 -4.79 2.11
C THR A 116 -3.60 -3.56 2.88
N ASP A 117 -4.41 -3.76 3.92
CA ASP A 117 -4.92 -2.70 4.78
C ASP A 117 -3.79 -2.04 5.58
N ALA A 118 -2.95 -2.84 6.24
CA ALA A 118 -1.77 -2.35 6.96
C ALA A 118 -0.81 -1.57 6.06
N PHE A 119 -0.62 -2.02 4.80
CA PHE A 119 0.17 -1.28 3.83
C PHE A 119 -0.44 0.08 3.50
N LYS A 120 -1.76 0.17 3.32
CA LYS A 120 -2.43 1.47 3.07
C LYS A 120 -2.21 2.44 4.22
N GLU A 121 -2.35 1.99 5.47
CA GLU A 121 -2.12 2.80 6.66
C GLU A 121 -0.68 3.33 6.71
N VAL A 122 0.30 2.47 6.50
CA VAL A 122 1.72 2.83 6.43
C VAL A 122 2.02 3.77 5.25
N PHE A 123 1.40 3.54 4.11
CA PHE A 123 1.57 4.39 2.93
C PHE A 123 0.99 5.79 3.19
N ASN A 124 -0.19 5.88 3.80
CA ASN A 124 -0.84 7.15 4.14
C ASN A 124 -0.06 7.94 5.20
N LEU A 125 0.67 7.26 6.09
CA LEU A 125 1.61 7.89 7.02
C LEU A 125 2.76 8.60 6.29
N GLU A 126 3.32 7.97 5.25
CA GLU A 126 4.50 8.47 4.56
C GLU A 126 4.19 9.45 3.42
N PHE A 127 2.96 9.40 2.92
CA PHE A 127 2.48 10.23 1.82
C PHE A 127 1.16 10.92 2.20
N PRO A 128 1.11 11.72 3.28
CA PRO A 128 -0.13 12.37 3.73
C PRO A 128 -0.73 13.30 2.68
N PHE A 129 0.10 13.85 1.77
CA PHE A 129 -0.35 14.69 0.66
C PHE A 129 -1.11 13.93 -0.44
N LEU A 130 -1.09 12.59 -0.43
CA LEU A 130 -1.90 11.75 -1.31
C LEU A 130 -3.27 11.43 -0.71
N GLN A 131 -3.51 11.77 0.56
CA GLN A 131 -4.82 11.63 1.17
C GLN A 131 -5.79 12.60 0.49
N GLY A 132 -6.92 12.08 -0.02
CA GLY A 132 -7.92 12.86 -0.76
C GLY A 132 -7.60 13.08 -2.25
N VAL A 133 -6.52 12.48 -2.77
CA VAL A 133 -6.17 12.57 -4.18
C VAL A 133 -6.72 11.36 -4.93
N ASP A 134 -7.84 11.54 -5.63
CA ASP A 134 -8.30 10.55 -6.62
C ASP A 134 -7.22 10.43 -7.70
N ALA A 135 -6.81 9.19 -8.04
CA ALA A 135 -5.85 8.92 -9.10
C ALA A 135 -6.25 9.59 -10.43
N ALA A 136 -7.56 9.75 -10.67
CA ALA A 136 -8.10 10.50 -11.81
C ALA A 136 -7.78 12.02 -11.74
N GLY A 137 -7.75 12.60 -10.55
CA GLY A 137 -7.43 14.01 -10.31
C GLY A 137 -5.97 14.35 -10.62
N VAL A 138 -5.03 13.48 -10.23
CA VAL A 138 -3.59 13.65 -10.53
C VAL A 138 -3.34 13.58 -12.03
N ILE A 139 -3.92 12.59 -12.71
CA ILE A 139 -3.76 12.41 -14.15
C ILE A 139 -4.34 13.61 -14.92
N LYS A 140 -5.46 14.17 -14.45
CA LYS A 140 -6.08 15.37 -15.05
C LYS A 140 -5.20 16.62 -14.87
N THR A 141 -4.65 16.84 -13.67
CA THR A 141 -3.78 18.00 -13.39
C THR A 141 -2.46 17.91 -14.17
N LEU A 142 -1.87 16.72 -14.27
CA LEU A 142 -0.65 16.52 -15.04
C LEU A 142 -0.85 16.72 -16.56
N ARG A 143 -2.04 16.39 -17.10
CA ARG A 143 -2.39 16.71 -18.50
C ARG A 143 -2.67 18.19 -18.75
N SER A 144 -3.10 18.96 -17.77
CA SER A 144 -3.36 20.40 -17.94
C SER A 144 -2.09 21.27 -17.92
N LEU A 145 -0.94 20.69 -17.64
CA LEU A 145 0.37 21.35 -17.59
C LEU A 145 1.23 21.06 -18.84
N GLN A 146 0.68 20.35 -19.82
CA GLN A 146 1.26 20.12 -21.16
C GLN A 146 0.42 20.84 -22.21
#